data_AF-A0A7S4A838-F1
#
_entry.id   AF-A0A7S4A838-F1
#
_cell.length_a   1.000
_cell.length_b   1.000
_cell.length_c   1.000
_cell.angle_alpha   90.00
_cell.angle_beta   90.00
_cell.angle_gamma   90.00
#
_symmetry.space_group_name_H-M   'P 1'
#
loop_
_entity.id
_entity.type
_entity.pdbx_description
1 polymer ?
#
loop_
_entity_poly.entity_id
_entity_poly.type
_entity_poly.pdbx_seq_one_letter_code
_entity_poly.pdbx_strand_id
1 'polypeptide(L)'
;GRPTSLAPSHLASVGAFGRRRASLAASRNYATDAQRKQLASLGRRFGCHTCGVKSSVQWIADHQPPQKIAALRDARWWKRLPFLGAPTSQRFYPQCAPCSQKQSAAVRVLSGRSVLHLPTVRPFHLTGFVSAPLSRASAPKKRWYE
;
A
#
# COMPACT_ATOMS: atom_id res chain seq x y z
N GLY A 1 15.42 -7.58 5.28
CA GLY A 1 14.25 -6.67 5.19
C GLY A 1 13.86 -6.42 3.75
N ARG A 2 12.94 -5.49 3.46
CA ARG A 2 12.53 -5.18 2.07
C ARG A 2 13.37 -4.01 1.53
N PRO A 3 14.06 -4.16 0.40
CA PRO A 3 14.75 -3.04 -0.26
C PRO A 3 13.75 -2.05 -0.89
N THR A 4 12.51 -2.49 -1.19
CA THR A 4 11.49 -1.62 -1.82
C THR A 4 11.05 -0.45 -0.97
N SER A 5 11.25 -0.48 0.36
CA SER A 5 10.97 0.67 1.24
C SER A 5 12.00 1.79 1.11
N LEU A 6 13.14 1.52 0.47
CA LEU A 6 14.13 2.54 0.12
C LEU A 6 13.79 3.23 -1.21
N ALA A 7 12.92 2.62 -2.03
CA ALA A 7 12.49 3.18 -3.29
C ALA A 7 11.55 4.38 -3.06
N PRO A 8 11.62 5.43 -3.88
CA PRO A 8 10.72 6.57 -3.79
C PRO A 8 9.25 6.12 -3.87
N SER A 9 8.39 6.61 -2.97
CA SER A 9 6.94 6.40 -3.08
C SER A 9 6.36 7.39 -4.07
N HIS A 10 5.97 6.93 -5.26
CA HIS A 10 5.24 7.77 -6.21
C HIS A 10 3.85 8.09 -5.66
N LEU A 11 3.53 9.38 -5.50
CA LEU A 11 2.33 9.83 -4.78
C LEU A 11 1.01 9.42 -5.46
N ALA A 12 1.05 9.21 -6.77
CA ALA A 12 -0.11 8.78 -7.56
C ALA A 12 -0.29 7.25 -7.64
N SER A 13 0.42 6.49 -6.79
CA SER A 13 0.35 5.03 -6.73
C SER A 13 0.57 4.51 -5.31
N VAL A 14 0.43 3.20 -5.12
CA VAL A 14 0.73 2.53 -3.85
C VAL A 14 2.19 2.80 -3.50
N GLY A 15 2.42 3.50 -2.37
CA GLY A 15 3.77 3.77 -1.89
C GLY A 15 4.58 2.54 -1.50
N ALA A 16 5.87 2.75 -1.29
CA ALA A 16 6.93 1.79 -0.98
C ALA A 16 6.65 0.87 0.23
N PHE A 17 5.83 1.35 1.17
CA PHE A 17 5.43 0.61 2.38
C PHE A 17 4.06 -0.08 2.23
N GLY A 18 3.39 0.07 1.09
CA GLY A 18 2.11 -0.55 0.81
C GLY A 18 2.18 -2.07 0.80
N ARG A 19 1.22 -2.70 1.50
CA ARG A 19 1.07 -4.15 1.55
C ARG A 19 -0.36 -4.51 1.16
N ARG A 20 -0.54 -5.39 0.18
CA ARG A 20 -1.88 -5.85 -0.23
C ARG A 20 -2.65 -6.48 0.93
N ARG A 21 -1.98 -7.20 1.82
CA ARG A 21 -2.57 -7.73 3.08
C ARG A 21 -2.94 -6.67 4.12
N ALA A 22 -2.43 -5.44 3.98
CA ALA A 22 -2.77 -4.29 4.80
C ALA A 22 -3.66 -3.30 4.04
N SER A 23 -4.52 -3.82 3.16
CA SER A 23 -5.44 -3.02 2.36
C SER A 23 -6.81 -3.68 2.31
N LEU A 24 -7.84 -2.87 2.16
CA LEU A 24 -9.22 -3.32 2.00
C LEU A 24 -9.65 -3.14 0.54
N ALA A 25 -10.61 -3.95 0.08
CA ALA A 25 -11.24 -3.67 -1.22
C ALA A 25 -11.95 -2.31 -1.15
N ALA A 26 -11.78 -1.47 -2.17
CA ALA A 26 -12.44 -0.17 -2.25
C ALA A 26 -13.42 -0.16 -3.41
N SER A 27 -14.58 0.43 -3.17
CA SER A 27 -15.43 0.92 -4.24
C SER A 27 -14.98 2.32 -4.65
N ARG A 28 -15.67 2.90 -5.64
CA ARG A 28 -15.49 4.29 -6.05
C ARG A 28 -15.90 5.28 -4.96
N ASN A 29 -16.72 4.85 -4.00
CA ASN A 29 -17.22 5.71 -2.92
C ASN A 29 -16.18 5.86 -1.81
N TYR A 30 -16.42 6.81 -0.91
CA TYR A 30 -15.65 6.95 0.32
C TYR A 30 -15.78 5.72 1.22
N ALA A 31 -14.76 5.49 2.04
CA ALA A 31 -14.77 4.40 3.00
C ALA A 31 -15.88 4.59 4.04
N THR A 32 -16.62 3.52 4.32
CA THR A 32 -17.60 3.46 5.42
C THR A 32 -16.91 3.51 6.77
N ASP A 33 -17.64 3.80 7.84
CA ASP A 33 -17.06 3.85 9.19
C ASP A 33 -16.47 2.51 9.64
N ALA A 34 -17.11 1.40 9.27
CA ALA A 34 -16.58 0.07 9.50
C ALA A 34 -15.23 -0.13 8.78
N GLN A 35 -15.14 0.27 7.51
CA GLN A 35 -13.90 0.20 6.74
C GLN A 35 -12.82 1.12 7.32
N ARG A 36 -13.18 2.33 7.78
CA ARG A 36 -12.25 3.25 8.44
C ARG A 36 -11.70 2.67 9.73
N LYS A 37 -12.54 2.05 10.57
CA LYS A 37 -12.11 1.35 11.81
C LYS A 37 -11.15 0.20 11.51
N GLN A 38 -11.49 -0.65 10.53
CA GLN A 38 -10.61 -1.74 10.08
C GLN A 38 -9.28 -1.21 9.55
N LEU A 39 -9.32 -0.18 8.71
CA LEU A 39 -8.12 0.40 8.13
C LEU A 39 -7.26 1.10 9.18
N ALA A 40 -7.84 1.70 10.21
CA ALA A 40 -7.11 2.25 11.35
C ALA A 40 -6.39 1.16 12.16
N SER A 41 -6.99 -0.02 12.30
CA SER A 41 -6.30 -1.19 12.88
C SER A 41 -5.12 -1.63 11.99
N LEU A 42 -5.33 -1.71 10.68
CA LEU A 42 -4.27 -2.03 9.72
C LEU A 42 -3.14 -0.98 9.72
N GLY A 43 -3.47 0.31 9.79
CA GLY A 43 -2.53 1.41 9.87
C GLY A 43 -1.68 1.34 11.13
N ARG A 44 -2.27 1.09 12.30
CA ARG A 44 -1.53 0.89 13.56
C ARG A 44 -0.55 -0.29 13.47
N ARG A 45 -0.94 -1.39 12.82
CA ARG A 45 -0.10 -2.59 12.68
C ARG A 45 1.02 -2.42 11.65
N PHE A 46 0.68 -1.90 10.48
CA PHE A 46 1.54 -1.92 9.29
C PHE A 46 2.18 -0.58 8.94
N GLY A 47 1.59 0.53 9.40
CA GLY A 47 2.03 1.90 9.13
C GLY A 47 1.43 2.48 7.86
N CYS A 48 1.73 3.75 7.63
CA CYS A 48 1.37 4.48 6.42
C CYS A 48 1.96 3.77 5.19
N HIS A 49 1.12 3.49 4.19
CA HIS A 49 1.56 2.82 2.96
C HIS A 49 2.56 3.68 2.14
N THR A 50 2.59 5.00 2.38
CA THR A 50 3.49 5.93 1.68
C THR A 50 4.84 6.07 2.40
N CYS A 51 4.87 6.40 3.69
CA CYS A 51 6.10 6.73 4.43
C CYS A 51 6.43 5.78 5.60
N GLY A 52 5.59 4.78 5.87
CA GLY A 52 5.85 3.77 6.89
C GLY A 52 5.63 4.19 8.36
N VAL A 53 5.29 5.45 8.64
CA VAL A 53 4.99 5.92 10.02
C VAL A 53 3.86 5.11 10.65
N LYS A 54 3.96 4.77 11.95
CA LYS A 54 3.00 3.90 12.66
C LYS A 54 2.23 4.56 13.80
N SER A 55 2.74 5.65 14.39
CA SER A 55 2.22 6.22 15.63
C SER A 55 1.51 7.57 15.44
N SER A 56 0.52 7.81 16.30
CA SER A 56 -0.13 9.10 16.59
C SER A 56 -0.67 9.91 15.41
N VAL A 57 -1.19 9.23 14.39
CA VAL A 57 -1.79 9.85 13.21
C VAL A 57 -3.23 9.38 13.01
N GLN A 58 -4.09 10.29 12.56
CA GLN A 58 -5.38 9.93 12.00
C GLN A 58 -5.16 9.15 10.70
N TRP A 59 -5.79 7.99 10.59
CA TRP A 59 -5.68 7.11 9.43
C TRP A 59 -6.72 7.46 8.38
N ILE A 60 -6.23 7.83 7.21
CA ILE A 60 -7.07 8.13 6.04
C ILE A 60 -7.12 6.90 5.16
N ALA A 61 -8.32 6.63 4.62
CA ALA A 61 -8.55 5.60 3.63
C ALA A 61 -8.18 6.11 2.24
N ASP A 62 -6.91 5.94 1.87
CA ASP A 62 -6.41 6.35 0.56
C ASP A 62 -6.84 5.36 -0.53
N HIS A 63 -7.46 5.87 -1.60
CA HIS A 63 -7.81 5.09 -2.78
C HIS A 63 -6.57 4.86 -3.64
N GLN A 64 -6.28 3.59 -3.91
CA GLN A 64 -5.20 3.20 -4.81
C GLN A 64 -5.70 2.31 -5.95
N PRO A 65 -5.54 2.73 -7.22
CA PRO A 65 -5.09 4.07 -7.66
C PRO A 65 -6.06 5.18 -7.22
N PRO A 66 -5.62 6.46 -7.15
CA PRO A 66 -6.51 7.60 -6.86
C PRO A 66 -7.67 7.69 -7.84
N GLN A 67 -8.83 8.20 -7.39
CA GLN A 67 -10.05 8.26 -8.21
C GLN A 67 -9.84 8.90 -9.58
N LYS A 68 -9.13 10.04 -9.66
CA LYS A 68 -8.81 10.72 -10.93
C LYS A 68 -8.02 9.82 -11.89
N ILE A 69 -7.02 9.10 -11.38
CA ILE A 69 -6.21 8.17 -12.19
C ILE A 69 -7.03 6.97 -12.61
N ALA A 70 -7.85 6.45 -11.71
CA ALA A 70 -8.75 5.35 -12.01
C ALA A 70 -9.81 5.74 -13.05
N ALA A 71 -10.27 7.00 -13.07
CA ALA A 71 -11.15 7.52 -14.12
C ALA A 71 -10.43 7.66 -15.46
N LEU A 72 -9.20 8.19 -15.48
CA LEU A 72 -8.37 8.26 -16.70
C LEU A 72 -8.08 6.88 -17.30
N ARG A 73 -7.87 5.85 -16.45
CA ARG A 73 -7.68 4.46 -16.91
C ARG A 73 -8.96 3.88 -17.53
N ASP A 74 -10.11 4.19 -16.95
CA ASP A 74 -11.42 3.71 -17.44
C ASP A 74 -11.88 4.47 -18.69
N ALA A 75 -11.42 5.72 -18.89
CA ALA A 75 -11.74 6.52 -20.07
C ALA A 75 -11.00 6.09 -21.35
N ARG A 76 -10.06 5.15 -21.27
CA ARG A 76 -9.31 4.66 -22.44
C ARG A 76 -10.26 4.05 -23.46
N TRP A 77 -10.10 4.43 -24.73
CA TRP A 77 -11.02 4.03 -25.80
C TRP A 77 -11.22 2.51 -25.88
N TRP A 78 -10.15 1.73 -25.70
CA TRP A 78 -10.19 0.27 -25.79
C TRP A 78 -10.94 -0.40 -24.63
N LYS A 79 -11.18 0.29 -23.51
CA LYS A 79 -12.08 -0.18 -22.43
C LYS A 79 -13.55 -0.18 -22.85
N ARG A 80 -13.90 0.50 -23.95
CA ARG A 80 -15.25 0.50 -24.52
C ARG A 80 -15.48 -0.70 -25.44
N LEU A 81 -14.43 -1.44 -25.78
CA LEU A 81 -14.55 -2.64 -26.60
C LEU A 81 -15.19 -3.78 -25.78
N PRO A 82 -16.09 -4.57 -26.39
CA PRO A 82 -16.68 -5.72 -25.72
C PRO A 82 -15.59 -6.70 -25.25
N PHE A 83 -15.82 -7.34 -24.11
CA PHE A 83 -14.91 -8.30 -23.45
C PHE A 83 -13.58 -7.75 -22.90
N LEU A 84 -13.20 -6.49 -23.19
CA LEU A 84 -11.97 -5.85 -22.71
C LEU A 84 -12.22 -4.81 -21.59
N GLY A 85 -13.47 -4.42 -21.41
CA GLY A 85 -13.91 -3.32 -20.54
C GLY A 85 -14.17 -3.67 -19.08
N ALA A 86 -13.16 -4.10 -18.32
CA ALA A 86 -13.29 -4.21 -16.86
C ALA A 86 -13.00 -2.85 -16.17
N PRO A 87 -13.80 -2.39 -15.19
CA PRO A 87 -13.52 -1.17 -14.45
C PRO A 87 -12.21 -1.30 -13.65
N THR A 88 -11.50 -0.19 -13.48
CA THR A 88 -10.25 -0.17 -12.70
C THR A 88 -10.54 -0.50 -11.25
N SER A 89 -10.03 -1.65 -10.78
CA SER A 89 -10.11 -2.04 -9.37
C SER A 89 -9.31 -1.08 -8.48
N GLN A 90 -9.94 -0.63 -7.40
CA GLN A 90 -9.32 0.21 -6.38
C GLN A 90 -9.28 -0.51 -5.03
N ARG A 91 -8.34 -0.10 -4.18
CA ARG A 91 -8.19 -0.60 -2.81
C ARG A 91 -7.90 0.54 -1.85
N PHE A 92 -8.33 0.38 -0.60
CA PHE A 92 -8.02 1.32 0.47
C PHE A 92 -6.72 0.93 1.15
N TYR A 93 -5.79 1.87 1.25
CA TYR A 93 -4.55 1.73 2.00
C TYR A 93 -4.51 2.74 3.16
N PRO A 94 -3.98 2.36 4.34
CA PRO A 94 -3.85 3.27 5.47
C PRO A 94 -2.80 4.33 5.16
N GLN A 95 -3.18 5.60 5.20
CA GLN A 95 -2.29 6.74 4.94
C GLN A 95 -2.38 7.77 6.07
N CYS A 96 -1.27 8.44 6.38
CA CYS A 96 -1.25 9.55 7.33
C CYS A 96 -1.65 10.87 6.66
N ALA A 97 -2.21 11.82 7.42
CA ALA A 97 -2.65 13.12 6.92
C ALA A 97 -1.56 13.90 6.13
N PRO A 98 -0.29 13.96 6.55
CA PRO A 98 0.76 14.64 5.77
C PRO A 98 0.99 14.01 4.38
N CYS A 99 0.99 12.68 4.28
CA CYS A 99 1.14 12.01 2.98
C CYS A 99 -0.10 12.20 2.10
N SER A 100 -1.29 12.17 2.69
CA SER A 100 -2.54 12.37 1.98
C SER A 100 -2.68 13.77 1.36
N GLN A 101 -2.23 14.82 2.07
CA GLN A 101 -2.17 16.17 1.51
C GLN A 101 -1.20 16.25 0.32
N LYS A 102 0.01 15.69 0.46
CA LYS A 102 1.01 15.65 -0.63
C LYS A 102 0.46 14.93 -1.86
N GLN A 103 -0.22 13.81 -1.64
CA GLN A 103 -0.85 13.05 -2.72
C GLN A 103 -1.99 13.82 -3.38
N SER A 104 -2.88 14.44 -2.61
CA SER A 104 -3.96 15.28 -3.13
C SER A 104 -3.41 16.40 -4.02
N ALA A 105 -2.33 17.06 -3.60
CA ALA A 105 -1.63 18.05 -4.41
C ALA A 105 -1.04 17.44 -5.69
N ALA A 106 -0.36 16.30 -5.60
CA ALA A 106 0.24 15.63 -6.75
C ALA A 106 -0.81 15.17 -7.79
N VAL A 107 -1.92 14.59 -7.34
CA VAL A 107 -3.02 14.12 -8.20
C VAL A 107 -3.74 15.28 -8.87
N ARG A 108 -3.87 16.43 -8.20
CA ARG A 108 -4.50 17.63 -8.77
C ARG A 108 -3.81 18.05 -10.06
N VAL A 109 -2.49 18.17 -10.04
CA VAL A 109 -1.67 18.55 -11.20
C VAL A 109 -1.22 17.37 -12.06
N LEU A 110 -1.66 16.14 -11.75
CA LEU A 110 -1.17 14.90 -12.37
C LEU A 110 0.36 14.75 -12.36
N SER A 111 1.03 15.40 -11.40
CA SER A 111 2.49 15.36 -11.30
C SER A 111 2.94 14.04 -10.69
N GLY A 112 3.93 13.40 -11.31
CA GLY A 112 4.56 12.17 -10.81
C GLY A 112 5.51 12.38 -9.63
N ARG A 113 5.19 13.32 -8.72
CA ARG A 113 6.04 13.65 -7.58
C ARG A 113 6.20 12.43 -6.67
N SER A 114 7.44 12.14 -6.30
CA SER A 114 7.81 10.98 -5.49
C SER A 114 8.33 11.42 -4.12
N VAL A 115 7.93 10.71 -3.05
CA VAL A 115 8.44 10.93 -1.69
C VAL A 115 9.65 10.03 -1.47
N LEU A 116 10.80 10.64 -1.21
CA LEU A 116 12.05 9.93 -0.87
C LEU A 116 12.03 9.49 0.60
N HIS A 117 12.59 8.31 0.88
CA HIS A 117 12.66 7.70 2.22
C HIS A 117 14.07 7.68 2.81
N LEU A 118 14.94 8.59 2.34
CA LEU A 118 16.37 8.68 2.66
C LEU A 118 16.73 8.58 4.17
N PRO A 119 15.97 9.17 5.14
CA PRO A 119 16.31 9.04 6.55
C PRO A 119 15.79 7.75 7.24
N THR A 120 15.15 6.83 6.51
CA THR A 120 14.57 5.59 7.08
C THR A 120 15.32 4.31 6.71
N VAL A 121 16.63 4.39 6.52
CA VAL A 121 17.50 3.21 6.45
C VAL A 121 17.59 2.58 7.84
N ARG A 122 16.60 1.77 8.20
CA ARG A 122 16.61 0.93 9.40
C ARG A 122 17.54 -0.29 9.22
N PRO A 123 18.17 -0.82 10.29
CA PRO A 123 19.14 -1.93 10.20
C PRO A 123 18.62 -3.16 9.46
N PHE A 124 17.33 -3.48 9.60
CA PHE A 124 16.73 -4.61 8.91
C PHE A 124 16.60 -4.42 7.39
N HIS A 125 16.84 -3.25 6.81
CA HIS A 125 16.91 -3.08 5.35
C HIS A 125 18.21 -3.64 4.76
N LEU A 126 19.29 -3.72 5.53
CA LEU A 126 20.57 -4.30 5.11
C LEU A 126 20.57 -5.84 5.18
N THR A 127 19.72 -6.44 6.02
CA THR A 127 19.61 -7.91 6.14
C THR A 127 18.96 -8.60 4.94
N GLY A 128 18.55 -7.86 3.90
CA GLY A 128 18.09 -8.44 2.63
C GLY A 128 19.21 -8.84 1.68
N PHE A 129 20.44 -8.38 1.93
CA PHE A 129 21.62 -8.68 1.09
C PHE A 129 22.45 -9.87 1.57
N VAL A 130 22.19 -10.39 2.78
CA VAL A 130 22.86 -11.59 3.28
C VAL A 130 22.01 -12.81 2.92
N SER A 131 22.29 -13.38 1.76
CA SER A 131 21.94 -14.76 1.44
C SER A 131 22.59 -15.66 2.50
N ALA A 132 21.78 -16.31 3.33
CA ALA A 132 22.25 -17.47 4.10
C ALA A 132 21.62 -18.73 3.47
N PRO A 133 22.43 -19.71 3.05
CA PRO A 133 21.99 -20.89 2.32
C PRO A 133 21.39 -21.95 3.25
N LEU A 134 20.61 -22.84 2.63
CA LEU A 134 20.17 -24.18 3.03
C LEU A 134 20.48 -24.63 4.48
N SER A 135 19.44 -24.94 5.23
CA SER A 135 19.35 -26.25 5.90
C SER A 135 17.89 -26.63 6.17
N ARG A 136 17.48 -27.71 5.50
CA ARG A 136 16.26 -28.45 5.74
C ARG A 136 16.42 -29.14 7.10
N ALA A 137 15.90 -28.56 8.17
CA ALA A 137 15.76 -29.26 9.44
C ALA A 137 14.32 -29.80 9.53
N SER A 138 14.18 -31.10 9.28
CA SER A 138 12.98 -31.88 9.54
C SER A 138 12.58 -31.78 11.01
N ALA A 139 11.36 -31.29 11.29
CA ALA A 139 10.77 -31.32 12.63
C ALA A 139 9.99 -32.64 12.84
N PRO A 140 10.05 -33.24 14.05
CA PRO A 140 9.52 -34.58 14.32
C PRO A 140 7.99 -34.61 14.44
N LYS A 141 7.39 -35.69 13.92
CA LYS A 141 5.96 -36.03 14.10
C LYS A 141 5.67 -36.21 15.59
N LYS A 142 4.80 -35.36 16.17
CA LYS A 142 4.18 -35.62 17.47
C LYS A 142 3.09 -36.66 17.31
N ARG A 143 3.24 -37.75 18.06
CA ARG A 143 2.33 -38.90 18.21
C ARG A 143 1.17 -38.46 19.13
N TRP A 144 -0.07 -38.68 18.68
CA TRP A 144 -1.28 -38.42 19.47
C TRP A 144 -1.59 -39.65 20.32
N TYR A 145 -1.73 -39.46 21.64
CA TYR A 145 -2.51 -40.30 22.54
C TYR A 145 -3.08 -39.39 23.62
N GLU A 146 -4.40 -39.25 23.62
CA GLU A 146 -5.34 -39.36 24.75
C GLU A 146 -6.75 -39.07 24.23
#